data_AF-A0A350F229-F1
#
_entry.id   AF-A0A350F229-F1
#
_cell.length_a   1.000
_cell.length_b   1.000
_cell.length_c   1.000
_cell.angle_alpha   90.00
_cell.angle_beta   90.00
_cell.angle_gamma   90.00
#
_symmetry.space_group_name_H-M   'P 1'
#
loop_
_entity.id
_entity.type
_entity.pdbx_description
1 polymer ?
#
loop_
_entity_poly.entity_id
_entity_poly.type
_entity_poly.pdbx_seq_one_letter_code
_entity_poly.pdbx_strand_id
1 'polypeptide(L)'
;MSSTRKPKPTPPVLRSGFSLIELLLPALTRFKRRASQINELNSARQLMLAWQTYADDHAGRVLPGYRYGFVATDRLGNPVGHPINARDPWRLAPYLAKNFEILYVNRNRALLHEFAQAGNDRYTYAASVFPSLGINSIFVGGDNLALFPSDRAFERYGRFCIPNVGATRHRAEQIVFTSARSRFNGAVAEGYYRVEPPFLGRRLWAE
;
A
#
# COMPACT_ATOMS: atom_id res chain seq x y z
N MET A 1 32.43 16.01 -80.83
CA MET A 1 31.39 16.45 -79.88
C MET A 1 31.15 15.34 -78.87
N SER A 2 31.63 15.46 -77.64
CA SER A 2 31.11 14.72 -76.48
C SER A 2 31.55 15.43 -75.21
N SER A 3 30.61 16.11 -74.56
CA SER A 3 30.83 16.88 -73.33
C SER A 3 30.32 16.04 -72.15
N THR A 4 31.24 15.53 -71.34
CA THR A 4 30.94 14.82 -70.10
C THR A 4 30.71 15.84 -68.97
N ARG A 5 29.44 16.11 -68.64
CA ARG A 5 29.07 16.90 -67.45
C ARG A 5 29.36 16.09 -66.18
N LYS A 6 30.18 16.64 -65.28
CA LYS A 6 30.36 16.12 -63.91
C LYS A 6 29.07 16.36 -63.08
N PRO A 7 28.67 15.42 -62.19
CA PRO A 7 27.52 15.61 -61.31
C PRO A 7 27.82 16.63 -60.19
N LYS A 8 26.83 17.47 -59.87
CA LYS A 8 26.88 18.42 -58.75
C LYS A 8 26.81 17.66 -57.41
N PRO A 9 27.55 18.09 -56.37
CA PRO A 9 27.44 17.51 -55.03
C PRO A 9 26.09 17.87 -54.39
N THR A 10 25.38 16.87 -53.89
CA THR A 10 24.20 17.01 -53.03
C THR A 10 24.58 17.68 -51.71
N PRO A 11 23.83 18.69 -51.23
CA PRO A 11 24.11 19.31 -49.94
C PRO A 11 23.84 18.31 -48.79
N PRO A 12 24.60 18.38 -47.69
CA PRO A 12 24.35 17.55 -46.52
C PRO A 12 23.01 17.94 -45.91
N VAL A 13 22.11 16.98 -45.77
CA VAL A 13 20.89 17.13 -44.97
C VAL A 13 21.32 17.26 -43.53
N LEU A 14 21.28 18.48 -42.97
CA LEU A 14 21.39 18.71 -41.53
C LEU A 14 20.22 17.98 -40.84
N ARG A 15 20.47 16.75 -40.41
CA ARG A 15 19.64 16.07 -39.41
C ARG A 15 20.10 16.50 -38.03
N SER A 16 19.65 17.66 -37.58
CA SER A 16 19.80 18.07 -36.19
C SER A 16 18.59 18.87 -35.74
N GLY A 17 17.47 18.17 -35.64
CA GLY A 17 16.32 18.63 -34.87
C GLY A 17 16.14 17.72 -33.68
N PHE A 18 16.86 17.95 -32.58
CA PHE A 18 16.38 17.48 -31.27
C PHE A 18 15.06 18.20 -31.03
N SER A 19 13.95 17.50 -31.27
CA SER A 19 12.62 18.08 -31.10
C SER A 19 12.44 18.43 -29.62
N LEU A 20 11.90 19.60 -29.31
CA LEU A 20 11.62 20.06 -27.94
C LEU A 20 10.83 19.00 -27.13
N ILE A 21 10.07 18.17 -27.84
CA ILE A 21 9.33 17.01 -27.35
C ILE A 21 10.26 16.01 -26.63
N GLU A 22 11.46 15.74 -27.14
CA GLU A 22 12.40 14.80 -26.54
C GLU A 22 12.99 15.30 -25.21
N LEU A 23 13.10 16.63 -25.03
CA LEU A 23 13.50 17.22 -23.75
C LEU A 23 12.35 17.24 -22.72
N LEU A 24 11.10 17.31 -23.18
CA LEU A 24 9.91 17.37 -22.31
C LEU A 24 9.53 16.01 -21.70
N LEU A 25 9.78 14.90 -22.40
CA LEU A 25 9.48 13.54 -21.93
C LEU A 25 10.13 13.18 -20.58
N PRO A 26 11.44 13.38 -20.35
CA PRO A 26 12.06 13.07 -19.07
C PRO A 26 11.56 13.99 -17.95
N ALA A 27 11.31 15.27 -18.24
CA ALA A 27 10.74 16.21 -17.27
C ALA A 27 9.34 15.79 -16.82
N LEU A 28 8.46 15.43 -17.76
CA LEU A 28 7.11 14.94 -17.47
C LEU A 28 7.13 13.63 -16.68
N THR A 29 8.05 12.71 -17.01
CA THR A 29 8.19 11.44 -16.29
C THR A 29 8.62 11.68 -14.84
N ARG A 30 9.57 12.60 -14.60
CA ARG A 30 10.00 12.99 -13.25
C ARG A 30 8.86 13.64 -12.47
N PHE A 31 8.09 14.53 -13.11
CA PHE A 31 6.91 15.15 -12.50
C PHE A 31 5.86 14.11 -12.08
N LYS A 32 5.50 13.18 -12.97
CA LYS A 32 4.56 12.09 -12.66
C LYS A 32 5.03 11.24 -11.49
N ARG A 33 6.32 10.86 -11.46
CA ARG A 33 6.90 10.10 -10.33
C ARG A 33 6.84 10.90 -9.03
N ARG A 34 7.13 12.20 -9.06
CA ARG A 34 7.05 13.04 -7.86
C ARG A 34 5.63 13.19 -7.35
N ALA A 35 4.66 13.39 -8.24
CA ALA A 35 3.24 13.39 -7.88
C ALA A 35 2.81 12.06 -7.25
N SER A 36 3.26 10.92 -7.81
CA SER A 36 3.01 9.58 -7.26
C SER A 36 3.52 9.44 -5.83
N GLN A 37 4.75 9.90 -5.56
CA GLN A 37 5.34 9.90 -4.22
C GLN A 37 4.58 10.79 -3.24
N ILE A 38 4.14 11.98 -3.68
CA ILE A 38 3.34 12.89 -2.85
C ILE A 38 2.00 12.25 -2.47
N ASN A 39 1.35 11.57 -3.41
CA ASN A 39 0.10 10.85 -3.14
C ASN A 39 0.30 9.72 -2.11
N GLU A 40 1.38 8.93 -2.25
CA GLU A 40 1.72 7.87 -1.29
C GLU A 40 1.99 8.42 0.10
N LEU A 41 2.75 9.52 0.18
CA LEU A 41 3.04 10.18 1.44
C LEU A 41 1.78 10.76 2.11
N ASN A 42 0.87 11.35 1.33
CA ASN A 42 -0.38 11.89 1.85
C ASN A 42 -1.31 10.79 2.35
N SER A 43 -1.42 9.69 1.60
CA SER A 43 -2.15 8.49 2.03
C SER A 43 -1.57 7.92 3.33
N ALA A 44 -0.25 7.73 3.40
CA ALA A 44 0.42 7.24 4.60
C ALA A 44 0.18 8.13 5.82
N ARG A 45 0.20 9.46 5.65
CA ARG A 45 -0.12 10.42 6.73
C ARG A 45 -1.57 10.29 7.19
N GLN A 46 -2.53 10.26 6.26
CA GLN A 46 -3.95 10.10 6.59
C GLN A 46 -4.21 8.77 7.29
N LEU A 47 -3.52 7.71 6.87
CA LEU A 47 -3.60 6.39 7.46
C LEU A 47 -3.03 6.35 8.89
N MET A 48 -1.89 6.99 9.10
CA MET A 48 -1.29 7.15 10.42
C MET A 48 -2.17 7.97 11.36
N LEU A 49 -2.80 9.05 10.87
CA LEU A 49 -3.75 9.84 11.65
C LEU A 49 -4.95 8.99 12.08
N ALA A 50 -5.56 8.27 11.14
CA ALA A 50 -6.68 7.38 11.44
C ALA A 50 -6.30 6.29 12.45
N TRP A 51 -5.11 5.70 12.33
CA TRP A 51 -4.62 4.69 13.26
C TRP A 51 -4.35 5.26 14.65
N GLN A 52 -3.85 6.48 14.75
CA GLN A 52 -3.67 7.17 16.04
C GLN A 52 -5.03 7.50 16.67
N THR A 53 -6.00 8.01 15.90
CA THR A 53 -7.35 8.28 16.39
C THR A 53 -8.03 7.00 16.87
N TYR A 54 -7.85 5.87 16.16
CA TYR A 54 -8.29 4.57 16.66
C TYR A 54 -7.67 4.27 18.02
N ALA A 55 -6.36 4.45 18.18
CA ALA A 55 -5.70 4.16 19.44
C ALA A 55 -6.22 5.07 20.57
N ASP A 56 -6.45 6.35 20.29
CA ASP A 56 -6.99 7.32 21.25
C ASP A 56 -8.38 6.88 21.76
N ASP A 57 -9.26 6.44 20.86
CA ASP A 57 -10.59 5.89 21.21
C ASP A 57 -10.52 4.56 22.00
N HIS A 58 -9.41 3.84 21.92
CA HIS A 58 -9.23 2.52 22.51
C HIS A 58 -8.24 2.51 23.69
N ALA A 59 -8.16 3.61 24.43
CA ALA A 59 -7.29 3.77 25.61
C ALA A 59 -5.80 3.52 25.28
N GLY A 60 -5.36 4.03 24.13
CA GLY A 60 -4.02 3.89 23.59
C GLY A 60 -3.74 2.52 22.95
N ARG A 61 -4.67 1.55 22.98
CA ARG A 61 -4.45 0.24 22.35
C ARG A 61 -4.45 0.39 20.84
N VAL A 62 -3.38 -0.07 20.21
CA VAL A 62 -3.24 0.06 18.75
C VAL A 62 -4.17 -0.89 18.02
N LEU A 63 -4.56 -0.53 16.79
CA LEU A 63 -5.33 -1.42 15.92
C LEU A 63 -4.50 -2.68 15.62
N PRO A 64 -4.98 -3.90 15.96
CA PRO A 64 -4.33 -5.14 15.57
C PRO A 64 -4.29 -5.29 14.05
N GLY A 65 -3.21 -5.83 13.47
CA GLY A 65 -3.15 -6.00 12.02
C GLY A 65 -4.10 -7.06 11.50
N TYR A 66 -4.07 -8.26 12.09
CA TYR A 66 -5.03 -9.32 11.78
C TYR A 66 -5.50 -10.02 13.06
N ARG A 67 -6.77 -9.86 13.44
CA ARG A 67 -7.27 -10.40 14.72
C ARG A 67 -8.74 -10.81 14.67
N TYR A 68 -9.03 -11.98 15.23
CA TYR A 68 -10.40 -12.48 15.37
C TYR A 68 -11.18 -11.74 16.45
N GLY A 69 -12.51 -11.82 16.39
CA GLY A 69 -13.41 -11.26 17.41
C GLY A 69 -13.67 -9.77 17.30
N PHE A 70 -13.17 -9.10 16.27
CA PHE A 70 -13.51 -7.70 15.98
C PHE A 70 -14.74 -7.60 15.08
N VAL A 71 -15.51 -6.54 15.29
CA VAL A 71 -16.62 -6.18 14.42
C VAL A 71 -16.16 -5.14 13.41
N ALA A 72 -16.73 -5.19 12.22
CA ALA A 72 -16.58 -4.16 11.21
C ALA A 72 -17.85 -4.10 10.37
N THR A 73 -18.06 -2.97 9.69
CA THR A 73 -19.19 -2.78 8.77
C THR A 73 -18.68 -2.39 7.40
N ASP A 74 -19.37 -2.81 6.35
CA ASP A 74 -19.11 -2.37 4.99
C ASP A 74 -19.46 -0.89 4.77
N ARG A 75 -19.33 -0.42 3.52
CA ARG A 75 -19.67 0.96 3.12
C ARG A 75 -21.16 1.30 3.26
N LEU A 76 -22.04 0.30 3.27
CA LEU A 76 -23.48 0.44 3.42
C LEU A 76 -23.91 0.34 4.91
N GLY A 77 -22.99 -0.01 5.81
CA GLY A 77 -23.26 -0.20 7.23
C GLY A 77 -23.65 -1.64 7.60
N ASN A 78 -23.62 -2.58 6.66
CA ASN A 78 -23.90 -3.98 6.95
C ASN A 78 -22.72 -4.60 7.72
N PRO A 79 -22.96 -5.47 8.72
CA PRO A 79 -21.90 -6.22 9.37
C PRO A 79 -21.12 -7.07 8.36
N VAL A 80 -19.79 -7.08 8.47
CA VAL A 80 -18.93 -7.96 7.67
C VAL A 80 -18.39 -9.09 8.54
N GLY A 81 -18.41 -10.30 8.00
CA GLY A 81 -17.93 -11.50 8.69
C GLY A 81 -16.45 -11.79 8.47
N HIS A 82 -16.01 -12.90 9.05
CA HIS A 82 -14.68 -13.46 8.82
C HIS A 82 -14.53 -13.94 7.36
N PRO A 83 -13.38 -13.73 6.67
CA PRO A 83 -12.12 -13.14 7.16
C PRO A 83 -12.02 -11.62 7.05
N ILE A 84 -13.05 -10.94 6.55
CA ILE A 84 -13.00 -9.51 6.20
C ILE A 84 -12.84 -8.64 7.44
N ASN A 85 -13.63 -8.90 8.49
CA ASN A 85 -13.57 -8.16 9.76
C ASN A 85 -12.25 -8.33 10.53
N ALA A 86 -11.51 -9.41 10.27
CA ALA A 86 -10.22 -9.63 10.91
C ALA A 86 -9.12 -8.73 10.33
N ARG A 87 -9.29 -8.23 9.10
CA ARG A 87 -8.34 -7.32 8.43
C ARG A 87 -8.53 -5.90 8.91
N ASP A 88 -7.46 -5.12 8.91
CA ASP A 88 -7.46 -3.73 9.38
C ASP A 88 -8.25 -2.73 8.52
N PRO A 89 -8.43 -2.87 7.18
CA PRO A 89 -9.05 -1.82 6.37
C PRO A 89 -10.47 -1.45 6.81
N TRP A 90 -11.33 -2.45 7.03
CA TRP A 90 -12.73 -2.20 7.44
C TRP A 90 -12.87 -1.79 8.90
N ARG A 91 -11.89 -2.12 9.75
CA ARG A 91 -11.85 -1.66 11.15
C ARG A 91 -11.36 -0.22 11.27
N LEU A 92 -10.50 0.19 10.34
CA LEU A 92 -9.97 1.55 10.27
C LEU A 92 -10.89 2.50 9.47
N ALA A 93 -11.77 1.95 8.63
CA ALA A 93 -12.69 2.71 7.79
C ALA A 93 -13.47 3.82 8.52
N PRO A 94 -14.01 3.63 9.75
CA PRO A 94 -14.70 4.71 10.46
C PRO A 94 -13.83 5.95 10.69
N TYR A 95 -12.54 5.75 10.93
CA TYR A 95 -11.53 6.80 11.16
C TYR A 95 -11.05 7.47 9.87
N LEU A 96 -11.39 6.88 8.72
CA LEU A 96 -11.12 7.40 7.39
C LEU A 96 -12.38 8.02 6.76
N ALA A 97 -13.42 8.31 7.56
CA ALA A 97 -14.74 8.73 7.08
C ALA A 97 -15.33 7.77 6.02
N LYS A 98 -15.00 6.47 6.14
CA LYS A 98 -15.30 5.39 5.18
C LYS A 98 -14.80 5.64 3.75
N ASN A 99 -13.82 6.54 3.57
CA ASN A 99 -13.23 6.83 2.28
C ASN A 99 -12.04 5.91 1.96
N PHE A 100 -12.31 4.82 1.24
CA PHE A 100 -11.29 3.85 0.84
C PHE A 100 -10.32 4.38 -0.22
N GLU A 101 -10.60 5.49 -0.90
CA GLU A 101 -9.65 6.13 -1.83
C GLU A 101 -8.35 6.57 -1.15
N ILE A 102 -8.36 6.67 0.19
CA ILE A 102 -7.16 6.93 1.00
C ILE A 102 -6.25 5.69 1.02
N LEU A 103 -6.82 4.49 1.03
CA LEU A 103 -6.10 3.22 1.07
C LEU A 103 -5.58 2.79 -0.30
N TYR A 104 -6.13 3.36 -1.38
CA TYR A 104 -5.81 3.02 -2.76
C TYR A 104 -5.12 4.20 -3.44
N VAL A 105 -3.83 4.07 -3.70
CA VAL A 105 -2.98 5.17 -4.16
C VAL A 105 -2.51 4.96 -5.59
N ASN A 106 -2.44 6.05 -6.35
CA ASN A 106 -1.94 6.06 -7.73
C ASN A 106 -2.72 5.06 -8.60
N ARG A 107 -2.02 4.11 -9.26
CA ARG A 107 -2.66 3.11 -10.14
C ARG A 107 -3.64 2.19 -9.41
N ASN A 108 -3.51 1.99 -8.10
CA ASN A 108 -4.46 1.19 -7.35
C ASN A 108 -5.85 1.84 -7.23
N ARG A 109 -5.99 3.16 -7.47
CA ARG A 109 -7.34 3.78 -7.50
C ARG A 109 -8.24 3.18 -8.56
N ALA A 110 -7.70 2.91 -9.75
CA ALA A 110 -8.45 2.25 -10.82
C ALA A 110 -8.97 0.87 -10.37
N LEU A 111 -8.13 0.12 -9.66
CA LEU A 111 -8.50 -1.18 -9.10
C LEU A 111 -9.67 -1.08 -8.10
N LEU A 112 -9.69 -0.04 -7.25
CA LEU A 112 -10.81 0.19 -6.33
C LEU A 112 -12.11 0.49 -7.08
N HIS A 113 -12.04 1.28 -8.15
CA HIS A 113 -13.20 1.57 -9.00
C HIS A 113 -13.70 0.32 -9.72
N GLU A 114 -12.80 -0.54 -10.23
CA GLU A 114 -13.17 -1.84 -10.82
C GLU A 114 -13.91 -2.72 -9.81
N PHE A 115 -13.43 -2.78 -8.56
CA PHE A 115 -14.12 -3.51 -7.50
C PHE A 115 -15.52 -2.96 -7.23
N ALA A 116 -15.69 -1.64 -7.31
CA ALA A 116 -17.00 -1.01 -7.07
C ALA A 116 -18.03 -1.39 -8.14
N GLN A 117 -17.60 -1.59 -9.39
CA GLN A 117 -18.46 -2.06 -10.48
C GLN A 117 -18.87 -3.53 -10.34
N ALA A 118 -18.11 -4.33 -9.57
CA ALA A 118 -18.34 -5.76 -9.41
C ALA A 118 -19.42 -6.11 -8.37
N GLY A 119 -20.00 -5.10 -7.69
CA GLY A 119 -21.01 -5.28 -6.63
C GLY A 119 -20.43 -5.21 -5.21
N ASN A 120 -21.30 -5.02 -4.22
CA ASN A 120 -20.89 -4.71 -2.85
C ASN A 120 -20.06 -5.81 -2.16
N ASP A 121 -20.42 -7.08 -2.35
CA ASP A 121 -19.72 -8.19 -1.67
C ASP A 121 -18.29 -8.35 -2.20
N ARG A 122 -18.14 -8.26 -3.52
CA ARG A 122 -16.83 -8.29 -4.19
C ARG A 122 -16.01 -7.08 -3.82
N TYR A 123 -16.61 -5.88 -3.81
CA TYR A 123 -15.96 -4.67 -3.32
C TYR A 123 -15.46 -4.86 -1.90
N THR A 124 -16.33 -5.30 -1.00
CA THR A 124 -16.02 -5.44 0.42
C THR A 124 -14.86 -6.40 0.66
N TYR A 125 -14.87 -7.55 -0.01
CA TYR A 125 -13.77 -8.48 0.05
C TYR A 125 -12.49 -7.89 -0.55
N ALA A 126 -12.52 -7.45 -1.80
CA ALA A 126 -11.32 -7.04 -2.54
C ALA A 126 -10.67 -5.76 -1.96
N ALA A 127 -11.50 -4.80 -1.52
CA ALA A 127 -11.10 -3.58 -0.82
C ALA A 127 -10.33 -3.87 0.47
N SER A 128 -10.64 -5.00 1.12
CA SER A 128 -9.94 -5.45 2.33
C SER A 128 -8.65 -6.21 2.06
N VAL A 129 -8.43 -6.71 0.84
CA VAL A 129 -7.28 -7.55 0.50
C VAL A 129 -6.16 -6.73 -0.11
N PHE A 130 -6.47 -5.78 -0.99
CA PHE A 130 -5.50 -5.11 -1.85
C PHE A 130 -5.31 -3.59 -1.59
N PRO A 131 -5.33 -3.08 -0.34
CA PRO A 131 -4.95 -1.68 -0.11
C PRO A 131 -3.48 -1.48 -0.48
N SER A 132 -3.13 -0.29 -0.97
CA SER A 132 -1.76 0.04 -1.41
C SER A 132 -0.72 -0.02 -0.29
N LEU A 133 -1.13 0.36 0.92
CA LEU A 133 -0.31 0.31 2.12
C LEU A 133 -0.85 -0.77 3.05
N GLY A 134 0.02 -1.69 3.45
CA GLY A 134 -0.30 -2.76 4.39
C GLY A 134 0.26 -2.48 5.78
N ILE A 135 -0.43 -2.94 6.81
CA ILE A 135 0.03 -2.82 8.19
C ILE A 135 1.13 -3.84 8.50
N ASN A 136 2.12 -3.41 9.27
CA ASN A 136 3.16 -4.26 9.85
C ASN A 136 2.60 -5.12 11.00
N SER A 137 1.69 -6.02 10.64
CA SER A 137 0.76 -6.72 11.52
C SER A 137 1.42 -7.49 12.67
N ILE A 138 2.57 -8.13 12.44
CA ILE A 138 3.27 -8.90 13.48
C ILE A 138 3.80 -7.99 14.59
N PHE A 139 4.38 -6.85 14.21
CA PHE A 139 5.02 -5.95 15.16
C PHE A 139 4.08 -4.86 15.68
N VAL A 140 2.96 -4.59 15.01
CA VAL A 140 1.95 -3.60 15.43
C VAL A 140 0.63 -4.27 15.74
N GLY A 141 0.25 -4.29 17.02
CA GLY A 141 -1.02 -4.85 17.52
C GLY A 141 -1.19 -6.38 17.39
N GLY A 142 -0.31 -7.03 16.65
CA GLY A 142 -0.21 -8.48 16.51
C GLY A 142 -1.06 -9.04 15.36
N ASP A 143 -0.71 -10.27 14.98
CA ASP A 143 -1.33 -11.03 13.89
C ASP A 143 -1.66 -12.46 14.36
N ASN A 144 -2.93 -12.85 14.32
CA ASN A 144 -3.40 -14.17 14.73
C ASN A 144 -3.01 -15.32 13.78
N LEU A 145 -2.63 -15.01 12.54
CA LEU A 145 -2.22 -16.00 11.53
C LEU A 145 -0.70 -16.18 11.46
N ALA A 146 0.06 -15.10 11.55
CA ALA A 146 1.50 -15.12 11.30
C ALA A 146 2.32 -15.36 12.59
N LEU A 147 2.09 -14.55 13.62
CA LEU A 147 2.69 -14.74 14.95
C LEU A 147 1.81 -14.10 16.01
N PHE A 148 1.04 -14.95 16.70
CA PHE A 148 0.14 -14.50 17.74
C PHE A 148 0.91 -14.05 19.00
N PRO A 149 0.64 -12.85 19.54
CA PRO A 149 1.27 -12.37 20.77
C PRO A 149 0.71 -13.11 21.99
N SER A 150 1.33 -14.24 22.32
CA SER A 150 1.08 -15.05 23.51
C SER A 150 2.29 -15.04 24.45
N ASP A 151 2.10 -15.45 25.71
CA ASP A 151 3.19 -15.56 26.69
C ASP A 151 4.35 -16.41 26.15
N ARG A 152 4.04 -17.56 25.54
CA ARG A 152 5.02 -18.42 24.88
C ARG A 152 5.79 -17.71 23.75
N ALA A 153 5.12 -16.87 22.97
CA ALA A 153 5.79 -16.09 21.92
C ALA A 153 6.70 -15.01 22.52
N PHE A 154 6.27 -14.37 23.61
CA PHE A 154 7.07 -13.37 24.32
C PHE A 154 8.28 -13.98 25.05
N GLU A 155 8.16 -15.17 25.61
CA GLU A 155 9.29 -15.92 26.17
C GLU A 155 10.35 -16.21 25.10
N ARG A 156 9.91 -16.54 23.87
CA ARG A 156 10.82 -16.91 22.78
C ARG A 156 11.45 -15.71 22.07
N TYR A 157 10.70 -14.65 21.85
CA TYR A 157 11.10 -13.52 20.98
C TYR A 157 11.19 -12.18 21.71
N GLY A 158 10.95 -12.15 23.03
CA GLY A 158 10.76 -10.92 23.78
C GLY A 158 9.45 -10.22 23.42
N ARG A 159 9.23 -9.00 23.95
CA ARG A 159 8.09 -8.15 23.58
C ARG A 159 8.26 -7.59 22.17
N PHE A 160 7.99 -8.41 21.16
CA PHE A 160 8.19 -8.08 19.75
C PHE A 160 7.10 -7.20 19.15
N CYS A 161 5.89 -7.22 19.70
CA CYS A 161 4.77 -6.43 19.20
C CYS A 161 4.46 -5.25 20.11
N ILE A 162 3.97 -4.16 19.52
CA ILE A 162 3.49 -2.97 20.21
C ILE A 162 1.99 -3.14 20.44
N PRO A 163 1.51 -3.34 21.68
CA PRO A 163 0.07 -3.45 21.94
C PRO A 163 -0.58 -2.08 22.20
N ASN A 164 0.22 -1.07 22.52
CA ASN A 164 -0.26 0.24 22.95
C ASN A 164 0.74 1.33 22.54
N VAL A 165 0.25 2.49 22.11
CA VAL A 165 1.10 3.63 21.72
C VAL A 165 2.01 4.09 22.88
N GLY A 166 1.55 3.99 24.12
CA GLY A 166 2.29 4.30 25.35
C GLY A 166 3.49 3.39 25.62
N ALA A 167 3.51 2.17 25.07
CA ALA A 167 4.54 1.17 25.37
C ALA A 167 5.86 1.42 24.63
N THR A 168 5.87 2.27 23.61
CA THR A 168 7.03 2.48 22.74
C THR A 168 7.91 3.63 23.23
N ARG A 169 9.19 3.37 23.50
CA ARG A 169 10.22 4.41 23.78
C ARG A 169 10.71 5.15 22.52
N HIS A 170 10.70 4.48 21.35
CA HIS A 170 11.15 5.01 20.05
C HIS A 170 10.02 5.08 19.01
N ARG A 171 8.99 5.91 19.26
CA ARG A 171 7.79 5.98 18.39
C ARG A 171 8.10 6.39 16.95
N ALA A 172 9.10 7.26 16.74
CA ALA A 172 9.43 7.79 15.42
C ALA A 172 10.09 6.77 14.47
N GLU A 173 10.60 5.65 15.00
CA GLU A 173 11.32 4.64 14.22
C GLU A 173 10.41 3.48 13.77
N GLN A 174 9.13 3.50 14.16
CA GLN A 174 8.21 2.40 13.89
C GLN A 174 7.51 2.54 12.54
N ILE A 175 7.75 1.55 11.68
CA ILE A 175 7.00 1.38 10.43
C ILE A 175 5.68 0.68 10.77
N VAL A 176 4.61 1.46 10.85
CA VAL A 176 3.24 0.95 11.05
C VAL A 176 2.64 0.50 9.73
N PHE A 177 2.67 1.36 8.72
CA PHE A 177 2.20 1.06 7.37
C PHE A 177 3.33 1.23 6.38
N THR A 178 3.35 0.39 5.34
CA THR A 178 4.30 0.52 4.23
C THR A 178 3.69 -0.04 2.95
N SER A 179 4.31 0.25 1.81
CA SER A 179 3.85 -0.28 0.53
C SER A 179 3.87 -1.81 0.56
N ALA A 180 2.80 -2.40 0.04
CA ALA A 180 2.60 -3.84 0.05
C ALA A 180 2.40 -4.37 -1.37
N ARG A 181 2.80 -5.63 -1.57
CA ARG A 181 2.55 -6.40 -2.79
C ARG A 181 2.20 -7.81 -2.40
N SER A 182 1.37 -8.45 -3.20
CA SER A 182 0.95 -9.84 -3.00
C SER A 182 1.12 -10.65 -4.27
N ARG A 183 1.08 -11.97 -4.15
CA ARG A 183 0.88 -12.86 -5.30
C ARG A 183 -0.57 -13.33 -5.28
N PHE A 184 -1.28 -13.10 -6.37
CA PHE A 184 -2.67 -13.53 -6.55
C PHE A 184 -2.80 -14.25 -7.89
N ASN A 185 -3.29 -15.49 -7.88
CA ASN A 185 -3.39 -16.36 -9.06
C ASN A 185 -2.07 -16.46 -9.88
N GLY A 186 -0.92 -16.48 -9.20
CA GLY A 186 0.40 -16.54 -9.84
C GLY A 186 0.92 -15.20 -10.38
N ALA A 187 0.10 -14.15 -10.43
CA ALA A 187 0.51 -12.80 -10.82
C ALA A 187 0.87 -11.95 -9.59
N VAL A 188 1.79 -10.98 -9.77
CA VAL A 188 2.05 -9.98 -8.73
C VAL A 188 0.91 -8.97 -8.75
N ALA A 189 0.21 -8.87 -7.63
CA ALA A 189 -0.80 -7.85 -7.39
C ALA A 189 -0.22 -6.76 -6.49
N GLU A 190 -0.61 -5.51 -6.75
CA GLU A 190 -0.21 -4.39 -5.93
C GLU A 190 -1.14 -4.19 -4.77
N GLY A 191 -0.56 -3.92 -3.62
CA GLY A 191 -1.29 -3.86 -2.38
C GLY A 191 -1.43 -5.24 -1.73
N TYR A 192 -1.47 -5.17 -0.41
CA TYR A 192 -1.86 -6.25 0.48
C TYR A 192 -2.14 -5.64 1.85
N TYR A 193 -3.16 -6.12 2.55
CA TYR A 193 -3.57 -5.53 3.84
C TYR A 193 -2.51 -5.63 4.93
N ARG A 194 -1.57 -6.56 4.82
CA ARG A 194 -0.45 -6.69 5.75
C ARG A 194 0.89 -6.73 5.04
N VAL A 195 1.94 -6.38 5.75
CA VAL A 195 3.32 -6.67 5.34
C VAL A 195 3.93 -7.66 6.33
N GLU A 196 4.68 -8.61 5.78
CA GLU A 196 5.42 -9.60 6.54
C GLU A 196 6.89 -9.15 6.65
N PRO A 197 7.58 -9.42 7.77
CA PRO A 197 9.00 -9.11 7.90
C PRO A 197 9.84 -9.92 6.92
N PRO A 198 11.03 -9.45 6.54
CA PRO A 198 11.95 -10.23 5.70
C PRO A 198 12.35 -11.56 6.36
N PHE A 199 12.38 -11.60 7.70
CA PHE A 199 12.75 -12.77 8.49
C PHE A 199 11.85 -12.92 9.72
N LEU A 200 11.35 -14.13 9.95
CA LEU A 200 10.63 -14.53 11.16
C LEU A 200 10.91 -16.00 11.48
N GLY A 201 12.04 -16.27 12.14
CA GLY A 201 12.54 -17.63 12.38
C GLY A 201 13.02 -18.37 11.12
N ARG A 202 12.61 -17.90 9.93
CA ARG A 202 13.08 -18.25 8.60
C ARG A 202 12.93 -17.04 7.68
N ARG A 203 13.62 -17.04 6.54
CA ARG A 203 13.42 -16.03 5.48
C ARG A 203 12.01 -16.16 4.90
N LEU A 204 11.28 -15.04 4.81
CA LEU A 204 9.92 -15.00 4.25
C LEU A 204 9.88 -14.39 2.85
N TRP A 205 10.70 -13.39 2.60
CA TRP A 205 10.78 -12.78 1.27
C TRP A 205 11.66 -13.65 0.37
N ALA A 206 11.19 -13.91 -0.86
CA ALA A 206 12.03 -14.49 -1.90
C ALA A 206 13.12 -13.47 -2.30
N GLU A 207 14.24 -13.95 -2.84
CA GLU A 207 15.15 -13.10 -3.62
C GLU A 207 14.51 -12.68 -4.94
#